data_AF-A0A2V2S2W8-F1
#
_entry.id   AF-A0A2V2S2W8-F1
#
_cell.length_a   1.000
_cell.length_b   1.000
_cell.length_c   1.000
_cell.angle_alpha   90.00
_cell.angle_beta   90.00
_cell.angle_gamma   90.00
#
_symmetry.space_group_name_H-M   'P 1'
#
loop_
_entity.id
_entity.type
_entity.pdbx_description
1 polymer ?
#
loop_
_entity_poly.entity_id
_entity_poly.type
_entity_poly.pdbx_seq_one_letter_code
_entity_poly.pdbx_strand_id
1 'polypeptide(L)'
;MRFPLFALLIAASLRDFTAGAQEAATSEYQVEAAYLYHFAEFVAWPPAAFSGPDSPVVIGVLNADPLAAELEAIIRNKTVQGRGLRMMRLDSRPITDARACHILFTGNSDQKRLAELLSGLKGAPVLTVGKMEGFTAAGGVINFLIEDKKVKFEINDAAARQVGLRISAKLLNLARRKTAALAPRPTVLAACTLSGGVSRLLLACNKFRGKRFVAAILTPSIQP
;
A
#
# COMPACT_ATOMS: atom_id res chain seq x y z
N MET A 1 54.50 -22.52 -54.86
CA MET A 1 54.35 -23.48 -53.74
C MET A 1 54.61 -22.69 -52.46
N ARG A 2 53.81 -22.62 -51.39
CA ARG A 2 52.62 -23.33 -50.91
C ARG A 2 52.16 -22.55 -49.65
N PHE A 3 50.92 -22.04 -49.60
CA PHE A 3 50.24 -21.57 -48.37
C PHE A 3 50.01 -22.76 -47.39
N PRO A 4 49.38 -22.62 -46.19
CA PRO A 4 49.41 -21.63 -45.09
C PRO A 4 49.41 -22.34 -43.69
N LEU A 5 49.33 -21.59 -42.56
CA LEU A 5 48.60 -21.94 -41.30
C LEU A 5 48.87 -20.81 -40.27
N PHE A 6 48.18 -19.66 -40.26
CA PHE A 6 46.88 -19.45 -39.63
C PHE A 6 46.53 -20.45 -38.52
N ALA A 7 47.25 -20.38 -37.40
CA ALA A 7 46.90 -21.07 -36.17
C ALA A 7 47.27 -20.20 -34.96
N LEU A 8 46.38 -19.27 -34.58
CA LEU A 8 46.05 -18.88 -33.19
C LEU A 8 45.25 -17.55 -33.19
N LEU A 9 43.99 -17.56 -33.63
CA LEU A 9 43.10 -16.41 -33.43
C LEU A 9 41.64 -16.86 -33.25
N ILE A 10 41.40 -17.83 -32.35
CA ILE A 10 40.04 -18.12 -31.86
C ILE A 10 40.12 -18.46 -30.37
N ALA A 11 40.43 -17.46 -29.54
CA ALA A 11 40.19 -17.54 -28.09
C ALA A 11 38.91 -16.75 -27.78
N ALA A 12 37.79 -17.49 -27.82
CA ALA A 12 36.58 -17.31 -27.02
C ALA A 12 36.17 -15.86 -26.68
N SER A 13 35.48 -15.19 -27.61
CA SER A 13 34.55 -14.11 -27.25
C SER A 13 33.18 -14.71 -26.91
N LEU A 14 33.08 -15.33 -25.75
CA LEU A 14 31.82 -15.50 -25.04
C LEU A 14 31.87 -14.52 -23.87
N ARG A 15 31.56 -13.25 -24.15
CA ARG A 15 31.20 -12.30 -23.09
C ARG A 15 29.68 -12.15 -23.13
N ASP A 16 29.12 -12.54 -22.01
CA ASP A 16 27.72 -12.85 -21.78
C ASP A 16 26.78 -11.71 -22.12
N PHE A 17 25.80 -12.01 -22.98
CA PHE A 17 24.66 -11.19 -23.28
C PHE A 17 23.67 -11.23 -22.09
N THR A 18 23.96 -10.50 -21.02
CA THR A 18 23.09 -10.38 -19.83
C THR A 18 22.61 -8.94 -19.61
N ALA A 19 22.21 -8.24 -20.68
CA ALA A 19 21.80 -6.83 -20.62
C ALA A 19 20.28 -6.59 -20.45
N GLY A 20 19.41 -7.58 -20.68
CA GLY A 20 17.95 -7.34 -20.75
C GLY A 20 17.22 -7.22 -19.41
N ALA A 21 17.73 -7.80 -18.32
CA ALA A 21 17.04 -7.81 -17.02
C ALA A 21 17.12 -6.45 -16.31
N GLN A 22 18.24 -5.74 -16.44
CA GLN A 22 18.46 -4.44 -15.82
C GLN A 22 17.58 -3.37 -16.48
N GLU A 23 17.46 -3.38 -17.82
CA GLU A 23 16.69 -2.39 -18.58
C GLU A 23 15.18 -2.49 -18.32
N ALA A 24 14.65 -3.72 -18.23
CA ALA A 24 13.25 -3.95 -17.88
C ALA A 24 12.92 -3.43 -16.46
N ALA A 25 13.79 -3.71 -15.48
CA ALA A 25 13.60 -3.23 -14.11
C ALA A 25 13.66 -1.71 -14.00
N THR A 26 14.58 -1.05 -14.71
CA THR A 26 14.65 0.41 -14.79
C THR A 26 13.36 1.01 -15.38
N SER A 27 12.84 0.41 -16.45
CA SER A 27 11.59 0.87 -17.07
C SER A 27 10.38 0.76 -16.14
N GLU A 28 10.34 -0.29 -15.31
CA GLU A 28 9.26 -0.51 -14.34
C GLU A 28 9.27 0.56 -13.24
N TYR A 29 10.45 0.84 -12.65
CA TYR A 29 10.58 1.88 -11.63
C TYR A 29 10.27 3.28 -12.16
N GLN A 30 10.63 3.58 -13.42
CA GLN A 30 10.27 4.85 -14.05
C GLN A 30 8.75 5.02 -14.17
N VAL A 31 8.05 3.95 -14.56
CA VAL A 31 6.58 3.95 -14.66
C VAL A 31 5.93 4.06 -13.28
N GLU A 32 6.43 3.35 -12.27
CA GLU A 32 5.94 3.44 -10.90
C GLU A 32 6.14 4.84 -10.30
N ALA A 33 7.31 5.44 -10.50
CA ALA A 33 7.60 6.81 -10.07
C ALA A 33 6.68 7.83 -10.76
N ALA A 34 6.40 7.67 -12.05
CA ALA A 34 5.43 8.49 -12.77
C ALA A 34 4.01 8.32 -12.21
N TYR A 35 3.60 7.11 -11.84
CA TYR A 35 2.32 6.90 -11.18
C TYR A 35 2.24 7.58 -9.82
N LEU A 36 3.29 7.55 -9.00
CA LEU A 36 3.31 8.26 -7.70
C LEU A 36 3.08 9.77 -7.88
N TYR A 37 3.71 10.37 -8.89
CA TYR A 37 3.43 11.76 -9.27
C TYR A 37 1.96 11.97 -9.66
N HIS A 38 1.40 11.12 -10.53
CA HIS A 38 0.00 11.24 -10.93
C HIS A 38 -0.99 11.00 -9.79
N PHE A 39 -0.67 10.12 -8.84
CA PHE A 39 -1.52 9.93 -7.66
C PHE A 39 -1.59 11.21 -6.83
N ALA A 40 -0.50 11.98 -6.72
CA ALA A 40 -0.54 13.30 -6.09
C ALA A 40 -1.53 14.24 -6.79
N GLU A 41 -1.59 14.22 -8.13
CA GLU A 41 -2.53 15.06 -8.90
C GLU A 41 -4.01 14.70 -8.65
N PHE A 42 -4.30 13.42 -8.45
CA PHE A 42 -5.67 12.88 -8.43
C PHE A 42 -6.22 12.53 -7.05
N VAL A 43 -5.44 12.77 -5.99
CA VAL A 43 -5.87 12.61 -4.61
C VAL A 43 -5.98 13.99 -3.95
N ALA A 44 -7.07 14.19 -3.21
CA ALA A 44 -7.24 15.36 -2.37
C ALA A 44 -7.07 14.98 -0.90
N TRP A 45 -6.16 15.69 -0.23
CA TRP A 45 -5.90 15.57 1.20
C TRP A 45 -6.78 16.54 2.00
N PRO A 46 -7.13 16.20 3.25
CA PRO A 46 -7.78 17.16 4.14
C PRO A 46 -6.82 18.32 4.46
N PRO A 47 -7.32 19.55 4.71
CA PRO A 47 -6.46 20.70 5.01
C PRO A 47 -5.49 20.46 6.17
N ALA A 48 -5.90 19.68 7.17
CA ALA A 48 -5.09 19.31 8.33
C ALA A 48 -3.87 18.44 8.02
N ALA A 49 -3.76 17.87 6.80
CA ALA A 49 -2.56 17.15 6.37
C ALA A 49 -1.38 18.10 6.11
N PHE A 50 -1.64 19.38 5.88
CA PHE A 50 -0.65 20.38 5.50
C PHE A 50 -0.33 21.33 6.64
N SER A 51 0.94 21.65 6.83
CA SER A 51 1.38 22.64 7.81
C SER A 51 1.10 24.10 7.39
N GLY A 52 0.79 24.32 6.11
CA GLY A 52 0.43 25.65 5.59
C GLY A 52 -0.05 25.62 4.13
N PRO A 53 -0.43 26.77 3.55
CA PRO A 53 -0.89 26.85 2.16
C PRO A 53 0.20 26.48 1.14
N ASP A 54 1.45 26.84 1.42
CA ASP A 54 2.59 26.60 0.51
C ASP A 54 3.40 25.34 0.86
N SER A 55 2.98 24.59 1.89
CA SER A 55 3.71 23.38 2.29
C SER A 55 3.67 22.34 1.17
N PRO A 56 4.80 21.68 0.86
CA PRO A 56 4.89 20.75 -0.25
C PRO A 56 4.11 19.46 0.04
N VAL A 57 3.73 18.77 -1.03
CA VAL A 57 3.31 17.37 -0.97
C VAL A 57 4.58 16.52 -0.83
N VAL A 58 4.66 15.77 0.26
CA VAL A 58 5.82 14.93 0.60
C VAL A 58 5.56 13.49 0.17
N ILE A 59 6.45 12.93 -0.66
CA ILE A 59 6.41 11.54 -1.10
C ILE A 59 7.53 10.77 -0.38
N GLY A 60 7.14 9.90 0.54
CA GLY A 60 8.04 8.99 1.24
C GLY A 60 8.34 7.75 0.41
N VAL A 61 9.60 7.35 0.37
CA VAL A 61 10.04 6.09 -0.25
C VAL A 61 10.75 5.26 0.80
N LEU A 62 10.30 4.01 0.96
CA LEU A 62 10.88 3.01 1.86
C LEU A 62 11.43 1.84 1.06
N ASN A 63 12.70 1.54 1.29
CA ASN A 63 13.50 0.41 0.79
C ASN A 63 13.43 0.23 -0.74
N ALA A 64 13.52 1.33 -1.49
CA ALA A 64 13.39 1.33 -2.96
C ALA A 64 14.25 2.41 -3.64
N ASP A 65 15.58 2.31 -3.50
CA ASP A 65 16.53 3.31 -4.04
C ASP A 65 16.41 3.59 -5.55
N PRO A 66 16.24 2.59 -6.45
CA PRO A 66 16.10 2.86 -7.88
C PRO A 66 14.87 3.70 -8.21
N LEU A 67 13.74 3.41 -7.55
CA LEU A 67 12.52 4.21 -7.68
C LEU A 67 12.70 5.62 -7.12
N ALA A 68 13.42 5.77 -6.01
CA ALA A 68 13.70 7.07 -5.43
C ALA A 68 14.45 7.98 -6.41
N ALA A 69 15.43 7.45 -7.13
CA ALA A 69 16.18 8.22 -8.14
C ALA A 69 15.29 8.72 -9.29
N GLU A 70 14.46 7.83 -9.85
CA GLU A 70 13.50 8.18 -10.91
C GLU A 70 12.47 9.21 -10.43
N LEU A 71 11.93 9.01 -9.23
CA LEU A 71 10.95 9.92 -8.63
C LEU A 71 11.55 11.32 -8.43
N GLU A 72 12.76 11.42 -7.89
CA GLU A 72 13.44 12.69 -7.68
C GLU A 72 13.69 13.45 -8.99
N ALA A 73 13.99 12.74 -10.08
CA ALA A 73 14.09 13.32 -11.41
C ALA A 73 12.73 13.84 -11.92
N ILE A 74 11.66 13.07 -11.76
CA ILE A 74 10.31 13.41 -12.24
C ILE A 74 9.72 14.62 -11.51
N ILE A 75 9.84 14.68 -10.18
CA ILE A 75 9.16 15.71 -9.37
C ILE A 75 9.90 17.05 -9.36
N ARG A 76 11.12 17.10 -9.89
CA ARG A 76 11.94 18.33 -9.91
C ARG A 76 11.18 19.45 -10.64
N ASN A 77 11.04 20.59 -9.95
CA ASN A 77 10.32 21.78 -10.45
C ASN A 77 8.85 21.51 -10.84
N LYS A 78 8.26 20.42 -10.37
CA LYS A 78 6.84 20.13 -10.55
C LYS A 78 6.03 20.63 -9.36
N THR A 79 4.78 20.95 -9.64
CA THR A 79 3.81 21.34 -8.63
C THR A 79 2.51 20.55 -8.84
N VAL A 80 1.81 20.34 -7.74
CA VAL A 80 0.51 19.67 -7.71
C VAL A 80 -0.43 20.55 -6.89
N GLN A 81 -1.56 20.95 -7.48
CA GLN A 81 -2.56 21.79 -6.82
C GLN A 81 -1.93 23.07 -6.20
N GLY A 82 -0.95 23.67 -6.89
CA GLY A 82 -0.23 24.86 -6.43
C GLY A 82 0.90 24.60 -5.41
N ARG A 83 1.10 23.35 -4.96
CA ARG A 83 2.12 22.98 -3.97
C ARG A 83 3.33 22.34 -4.66
N GLY A 84 4.53 22.65 -4.18
CA GLY A 84 5.74 21.93 -4.60
C GLY A 84 5.72 20.46 -4.18
N LEU A 85 6.55 19.64 -4.82
CA LEU A 85 6.74 18.24 -4.45
C LEU A 85 8.11 18.04 -3.80
N ARG A 86 8.18 17.15 -2.80
CA ARG A 86 9.43 16.76 -2.14
C ARG A 86 9.46 15.26 -1.92
N MET A 87 10.58 14.62 -2.20
CA MET A 87 10.82 13.23 -1.81
C MET A 87 11.46 13.16 -0.43
N MET A 88 11.10 12.15 0.36
CA MET A 88 11.74 11.81 1.63
C MET A 88 12.11 10.32 1.67
N ARG A 89 13.39 10.00 1.86
CA ARG A 89 13.85 8.62 2.08
C ARG A 89 13.66 8.22 3.54
N LEU A 90 13.15 7.01 3.77
CA LEU A 90 12.75 6.50 5.10
C LEU A 90 13.58 5.31 5.60
N ASP A 91 14.53 4.80 4.84
CA ASP A 91 15.26 3.54 5.11
C ASP A 91 15.94 3.51 6.49
N SER A 92 16.50 4.65 6.91
CA SER A 92 17.21 4.81 8.19
C SER A 92 16.42 5.62 9.20
N ARG A 93 15.10 5.79 9.00
CA ARG A 93 14.24 6.60 9.87
C ARG A 93 13.27 5.72 10.66
N PRO A 94 12.83 6.17 11.84
CA PRO A 94 11.74 5.48 12.53
C PRO A 94 10.46 5.54 11.70
N ILE A 95 9.64 4.48 11.76
CA ILE A 95 8.36 4.39 11.03
C ILE A 95 7.45 5.59 11.31
N THR A 96 7.55 6.20 12.49
CA THR A 96 6.78 7.39 12.88
C THR A 96 7.00 8.58 11.95
N ASP A 97 8.18 8.71 11.34
CA ASP A 97 8.49 9.79 10.39
C ASP A 97 7.66 9.69 9.11
N ALA A 98 7.21 8.48 8.75
CA ALA A 98 6.34 8.27 7.61
C ALA A 98 4.98 8.97 7.74
N ARG A 99 4.59 9.40 8.95
CA ARG A 99 3.40 10.23 9.18
C ARG A 99 3.53 11.66 8.63
N ALA A 100 4.74 12.14 8.37
CA ALA A 100 4.97 13.42 7.70
C ALA A 100 4.84 13.35 6.17
N CYS A 101 4.70 12.14 5.62
CA CYS A 101 4.44 11.93 4.21
C CYS A 101 2.97 12.20 3.87
N HIS A 102 2.72 12.60 2.64
CA HIS A 102 1.38 12.64 2.06
C HIS A 102 1.13 11.38 1.22
N ILE A 103 2.17 10.90 0.55
CA ILE A 103 2.21 9.60 -0.14
C ILE A 103 3.35 8.80 0.46
N LEU A 104 3.13 7.52 0.76
CA LEU A 104 4.19 6.60 1.18
C LEU A 104 4.25 5.42 0.23
N PHE A 105 5.38 5.22 -0.43
CA PHE A 105 5.68 4.03 -1.20
C PHE A 105 6.50 3.02 -0.39
N THR A 106 6.13 1.75 -0.45
CA THR A 106 6.85 0.61 0.13
C THR A 106 6.91 -0.55 -0.87
N GLY A 107 8.12 -1.08 -1.09
CA GLY A 107 8.37 -2.17 -2.03
C GLY A 107 8.08 -3.57 -1.44
N ASN A 108 8.34 -4.61 -2.24
CA ASN A 108 8.13 -6.01 -1.84
C ASN A 108 8.96 -6.46 -0.61
N SER A 109 10.11 -5.82 -0.38
CA SER A 109 11.07 -6.16 0.69
C SER A 109 10.51 -5.97 2.11
N ASP A 110 9.44 -5.19 2.27
CA ASP A 110 8.88 -4.80 3.57
C ASP A 110 7.76 -5.71 4.08
N GLN A 111 7.48 -6.85 3.42
CA GLN A 111 6.33 -7.72 3.75
C GLN A 111 6.28 -8.15 5.22
N LYS A 112 7.44 -8.40 5.84
CA LYS A 112 7.52 -8.79 7.26
C LYS A 112 7.11 -7.66 8.21
N ARG A 113 7.24 -6.41 7.80
CA ARG A 113 6.96 -5.21 8.59
C ARG A 113 5.71 -4.46 8.13
N LEU A 114 5.01 -4.96 7.11
CA LEU A 114 3.81 -4.33 6.56
C LEU A 114 2.75 -4.02 7.63
N ALA A 115 2.49 -4.96 8.54
CA ALA A 115 1.52 -4.78 9.61
C ALA A 115 1.93 -3.67 10.61
N GLU A 116 3.23 -3.59 10.93
CA GLU A 116 3.81 -2.55 11.79
C GLU A 116 3.70 -1.18 11.10
N LEU A 117 4.11 -1.10 9.83
CA LEU A 117 4.05 0.10 8.99
C LEU A 117 2.63 0.65 8.91
N LEU A 118 1.67 -0.17 8.47
CA LEU A 118 0.27 0.25 8.33
C LEU A 118 -0.35 0.61 9.69
N SER A 119 0.04 -0.07 10.77
CA SER A 119 -0.44 0.27 12.12
C SER A 119 0.09 1.62 12.60
N GLY A 120 1.35 1.95 12.33
CA GLY A 120 1.95 3.25 12.66
C GLY A 120 1.31 4.43 11.90
N LEU A 121 0.72 4.16 10.74
CA LEU A 121 0.06 5.15 9.89
C LEU A 121 -1.44 5.29 10.14
N LYS A 122 -2.03 4.47 11.03
CA LYS A 122 -3.47 4.56 11.34
C LYS A 122 -3.85 5.99 11.74
N GLY A 123 -4.92 6.48 11.12
CA GLY A 123 -5.47 7.82 11.33
C GLY A 123 -4.67 8.97 10.72
N ALA A 124 -3.48 8.72 10.16
CA ALA A 124 -2.73 9.75 9.44
C ALA A 124 -3.25 9.86 7.99
N PRO A 125 -3.39 11.07 7.42
CA PRO A 125 -3.87 11.29 6.06
C PRO A 125 -2.77 10.95 5.03
N VAL A 126 -2.32 9.70 5.02
CA VAL A 126 -1.21 9.20 4.20
C VAL A 126 -1.77 8.25 3.14
N LEU A 127 -1.51 8.54 1.88
CA LEU A 127 -1.81 7.64 0.77
C LEU A 127 -0.73 6.55 0.74
N THR A 128 -1.07 5.35 1.21
CA THR A 128 -0.15 4.21 1.18
C THR A 128 -0.18 3.52 -0.18
N VAL A 129 1.00 3.35 -0.76
CA VAL A 129 1.23 2.71 -2.06
C VAL A 129 2.20 1.56 -1.85
N GLY A 130 1.76 0.36 -2.17
CA GLY A 130 2.55 -0.86 -2.07
C GLY A 130 2.85 -1.45 -3.43
N LYS A 131 3.75 -2.43 -3.44
CA LYS A 131 3.95 -3.35 -4.54
C LYS A 131 4.12 -4.74 -3.96
N MET A 132 3.02 -5.37 -3.54
CA MET A 132 3.08 -6.69 -2.91
C MET A 132 1.72 -7.37 -2.89
N GLU A 133 1.72 -8.69 -2.90
CA GLU A 133 0.49 -9.45 -2.82
C GLU A 133 -0.23 -9.19 -1.49
N GLY A 134 -1.55 -8.99 -1.55
CA GLY A 134 -2.39 -8.77 -0.37
C GLY A 134 -2.29 -7.38 0.27
N PHE A 135 -1.55 -6.42 -0.29
CA PHE A 135 -1.37 -5.08 0.30
C PHE A 135 -2.70 -4.36 0.59
N THR A 136 -3.61 -4.31 -0.38
CA THR A 136 -4.91 -3.65 -0.22
C THR A 136 -5.81 -4.37 0.78
N ALA A 137 -5.69 -5.69 0.89
CA ALA A 137 -6.39 -6.51 1.87
C ALA A 137 -5.85 -6.31 3.30
N ALA A 138 -4.56 -5.98 3.44
CA ALA A 138 -3.93 -5.64 4.72
C ALA A 138 -4.25 -4.22 5.22
N GLY A 139 -4.99 -3.42 4.43
CA GLY A 139 -5.37 -2.05 4.77
C GLY A 139 -4.57 -0.96 4.03
N GLY A 140 -3.71 -1.35 3.08
CA GLY A 140 -3.09 -0.40 2.14
C GLY A 140 -4.12 0.22 1.18
N VAL A 141 -3.82 1.40 0.63
CA VAL A 141 -4.75 2.12 -0.25
C VAL A 141 -4.56 1.72 -1.72
N ILE A 142 -3.34 1.85 -2.26
CA ILE A 142 -3.02 1.52 -3.65
C ILE A 142 -1.97 0.42 -3.67
N ASN A 143 -2.10 -0.54 -4.57
CA ASN A 143 -1.08 -1.56 -4.79
C ASN A 143 -0.75 -1.67 -6.27
N PHE A 144 0.53 -1.57 -6.61
CA PHE A 144 1.02 -1.87 -7.95
C PHE A 144 1.00 -3.38 -8.20
N LEU A 145 0.67 -3.72 -9.44
CA LEU A 145 0.58 -5.08 -9.97
C LEU A 145 1.31 -5.10 -11.31
N ILE A 146 1.97 -6.21 -11.63
CA ILE A 146 2.53 -6.45 -12.96
C ILE A 146 1.62 -7.44 -13.68
N GLU A 147 0.93 -6.97 -14.72
CA GLU A 147 0.04 -7.77 -15.59
C GLU A 147 0.50 -7.54 -17.03
N ASP A 148 0.77 -8.60 -17.78
CA ASP A 148 1.26 -8.54 -19.17
C ASP A 148 2.50 -7.64 -19.37
N LYS A 149 3.46 -7.71 -18.44
CA LYS A 149 4.67 -6.85 -18.41
C LYS A 149 4.39 -5.35 -18.30
N LYS A 150 3.19 -4.96 -17.84
CA LYS A 150 2.79 -3.57 -17.63
C LYS A 150 2.45 -3.32 -16.17
N VAL A 151 2.86 -2.16 -15.67
CA VAL A 151 2.46 -1.68 -14.34
C VAL A 151 0.97 -1.31 -14.39
N LYS A 152 0.19 -2.02 -13.58
CA LYS A 152 -1.21 -1.75 -13.24
C LYS A 152 -1.30 -1.44 -11.75
N PHE A 153 -2.49 -1.04 -11.31
CA PHE A 153 -2.74 -0.84 -9.88
C PHE A 153 -4.18 -1.18 -9.52
N GLU A 154 -4.36 -1.54 -8.26
CA GLU A 154 -5.65 -1.69 -7.61
C GLU A 154 -5.81 -0.65 -6.50
N ILE A 155 -7.06 -0.30 -6.19
CA ILE A 155 -7.39 0.73 -5.21
C ILE A 155 -8.42 0.20 -4.21
N ASN A 156 -8.12 0.40 -2.92
CA ASN A 156 -9.06 0.29 -1.81
C ASN A 156 -9.56 1.70 -1.44
N ASP A 157 -10.61 2.16 -2.13
CA ASP A 157 -11.19 3.51 -1.93
C ASP A 157 -11.75 3.68 -0.50
N ALA A 158 -12.18 2.59 0.13
CA ALA A 158 -12.63 2.64 1.51
C ALA A 158 -11.50 2.97 2.48
N ALA A 159 -10.31 2.39 2.29
CA ALA A 159 -9.14 2.70 3.11
C ALA A 159 -8.73 4.18 2.94
N ALA A 160 -8.79 4.72 1.72
CA ALA A 160 -8.55 6.14 1.47
C ALA A 160 -9.52 7.04 2.27
N ARG A 161 -10.82 6.74 2.20
CA ARG A 161 -11.85 7.53 2.89
C ARG A 161 -11.72 7.48 4.41
N GLN A 162 -11.28 6.36 4.98
CA GLN A 162 -11.07 6.20 6.43
C GLN A 162 -10.03 7.18 7.00
N VAL A 163 -9.07 7.61 6.18
CA VAL A 163 -8.06 8.61 6.55
C VAL A 163 -8.32 9.99 5.94
N GLY A 164 -9.54 10.23 5.47
CA GLY A 164 -9.99 11.53 4.94
C GLY A 164 -9.49 11.86 3.54
N LEU A 165 -8.89 10.91 2.82
CA LEU A 165 -8.45 11.11 1.44
C LEU A 165 -9.62 10.96 0.47
N ARG A 166 -9.65 11.80 -0.56
CA ARG A 166 -10.63 11.71 -1.65
C ARG A 166 -9.92 11.40 -2.96
N ILE A 167 -10.19 10.24 -3.51
CA ILE A 167 -9.64 9.82 -4.81
C ILE A 167 -10.59 10.27 -5.92
N SER A 168 -10.05 10.91 -6.95
CA SER A 168 -10.85 11.34 -8.10
C SER A 168 -11.44 10.14 -8.86
N ALA A 169 -12.65 10.32 -9.40
CA ALA A 169 -13.29 9.31 -10.24
C ALA A 169 -12.44 8.92 -11.46
N LYS A 170 -11.66 9.88 -12.00
CA LYS A 170 -10.74 9.63 -13.12
C LYS A 170 -9.70 8.57 -12.76
N LEU A 171 -9.07 8.68 -11.58
CA LEU A 171 -8.09 7.69 -11.14
C LEU A 171 -8.73 6.34 -10.80
N LEU A 172 -9.92 6.36 -10.16
CA LEU A 172 -10.67 5.12 -9.86
C LEU A 172 -11.08 4.34 -11.12
N ASN A 173 -11.27 5.02 -12.25
CA ASN A 173 -11.61 4.38 -13.53
C ASN A 173 -10.41 3.74 -14.23
N LEU A 174 -9.18 4.15 -13.89
CA LEU A 174 -7.96 3.54 -14.42
C LEU A 174 -7.52 2.30 -13.62
N ALA A 175 -8.03 2.13 -12.40
CA ALA A 175 -7.71 1.01 -11.53
C ALA A 175 -8.21 -0.32 -12.09
N ARG A 176 -7.37 -1.35 -12.02
CA ARG A 176 -7.70 -2.70 -12.49
C ARG A 176 -8.78 -3.35 -11.63
N ARG A 177 -8.68 -3.16 -10.31
CA ARG A 177 -9.66 -3.62 -9.32
C ARG A 177 -9.96 -2.52 -8.31
N LYS A 178 -11.25 -2.41 -7.98
CA LYS A 178 -11.76 -1.57 -6.90
C LYS A 178 -12.21 -2.52 -5.80
N THR A 179 -11.49 -2.56 -4.70
CA THR A 179 -11.90 -3.34 -3.53
C THR A 179 -12.77 -2.43 -2.68
N ALA A 180 -14.05 -2.75 -2.57
CA ALA A 180 -14.91 -2.15 -1.55
C ALA A 180 -14.50 -2.71 -0.18
N ALA A 181 -14.52 -1.86 0.85
CA ALA A 181 -14.11 -2.14 2.23
C ALA A 181 -14.26 -3.63 2.61
N LEU A 182 -13.18 -4.41 2.51
CA LEU A 182 -13.18 -5.73 3.11
C LEU A 182 -12.89 -5.49 4.59
N ALA A 183 -13.95 -5.53 5.41
CA ALA A 183 -13.76 -5.66 6.85
C ALA A 183 -12.78 -6.83 7.07
N PRO A 184 -11.74 -6.66 7.91
CA PRO A 184 -10.83 -7.75 8.19
C PRO A 184 -11.67 -8.94 8.62
N ARG A 185 -11.62 -10.04 7.85
CA ARG A 185 -12.26 -11.29 8.27
C ARG A 185 -11.63 -11.59 9.63
N PRO A 186 -12.41 -11.70 10.72
CA PRO A 186 -11.86 -12.27 11.92
C PRO A 186 -11.41 -13.67 11.52
N THR A 187 -10.11 -13.91 11.58
CA THR A 187 -9.58 -15.28 11.57
C THR A 187 -10.15 -15.91 12.82
N VAL A 188 -11.33 -16.52 12.70
CA VAL A 188 -11.87 -17.41 13.71
C VAL A 188 -10.97 -18.63 13.64
N LEU A 189 -9.82 -18.54 14.32
CA LEU A 189 -9.04 -19.71 14.67
C LEU A 189 -9.88 -20.45 15.70
N ALA A 190 -10.74 -21.33 15.20
CA ALA A 190 -11.40 -22.33 16.00
C ALA A 190 -10.32 -23.26 16.58
N ALA A 191 -9.85 -22.95 17.79
CA ALA A 191 -9.23 -23.92 18.67
C ALA A 191 -10.25 -24.29 19.75
N CYS A 192 -11.32 -24.99 19.35
CA CYS A 192 -12.03 -25.87 20.27
C CYS A 192 -11.16 -27.11 20.46
N THR A 193 -10.22 -27.07 21.40
CA THR A 193 -9.61 -28.29 21.93
C THR A 193 -10.63 -28.94 22.87
N LEU A 194 -11.45 -29.82 22.30
CA LEU A 194 -12.17 -30.83 23.07
C LEU A 194 -11.16 -31.90 23.50
N SER A 195 -10.78 -31.88 24.77
CA SER A 195 -10.28 -33.07 25.46
C SER A 195 -10.73 -33.07 26.91
N GLY A 196 -11.79 -33.85 27.17
CA GLY A 196 -12.04 -34.61 28.38
C GLY A 196 -12.27 -33.87 29.71
N GLY A 197 -13.52 -33.79 30.18
CA GLY A 197 -13.79 -33.62 31.61
C GLY A 197 -15.12 -32.97 32.00
N VAL A 198 -16.21 -33.73 31.86
CA VAL A 198 -17.50 -33.71 32.62
C VAL A 198 -17.95 -32.41 33.34
N SER A 199 -19.17 -31.98 32.99
CA SER A 199 -20.12 -31.17 33.81
C SER A 199 -19.84 -29.69 34.07
N ARG A 200 -20.43 -28.82 33.24
CA ARG A 200 -21.46 -27.85 33.67
C ARG A 200 -22.05 -27.11 32.45
N LEU A 201 -23.28 -27.53 32.14
CA LEU A 201 -24.41 -26.76 31.60
C LEU A 201 -24.11 -25.49 30.77
N LEU A 202 -24.34 -25.65 29.45
CA LEU A 202 -25.10 -24.75 28.58
C LEU A 202 -25.67 -23.49 29.25
N LEU A 203 -25.09 -22.31 28.98
CA LEU A 203 -25.85 -21.04 28.91
C LEU A 203 -25.07 -19.87 28.28
N ALA A 204 -24.60 -19.98 27.04
CA ALA A 204 -24.18 -18.78 26.28
C ALA A 204 -24.12 -19.01 24.76
N CYS A 205 -25.19 -19.56 24.18
CA CYS A 205 -25.31 -19.61 22.73
C CYS A 205 -26.77 -19.42 22.31
N ASN A 206 -27.34 -18.22 22.54
CA ASN A 206 -28.50 -17.75 21.78
C ASN A 206 -28.85 -16.27 22.07
N LYS A 207 -28.31 -15.30 21.33
CA LYS A 207 -29.09 -14.11 20.93
C LYS A 207 -28.34 -13.24 19.91
N PHE A 208 -28.37 -13.69 18.65
CA PHE A 208 -28.25 -12.79 17.51
C PHE A 208 -29.41 -13.06 16.56
N ARG A 209 -30.51 -12.31 16.73
CA ARG A 209 -31.44 -11.96 15.65
C ARG A 209 -32.38 -10.87 16.11
N GLY A 210 -32.35 -9.76 15.38
CA GLY A 210 -33.10 -8.55 15.69
C GLY A 210 -34.61 -8.77 15.74
N LYS A 211 -35.26 -7.94 16.56
CA LYS A 211 -36.64 -7.46 16.43
C LYS A 211 -36.88 -6.38 17.50
N ARG A 212 -37.28 -5.21 17.02
CA ARG A 212 -38.04 -4.12 17.67
C ARG A 212 -38.12 -4.17 19.20
N PHE A 213 -37.45 -3.23 19.87
CA PHE A 213 -37.76 -2.86 21.25
C PHE A 213 -38.95 -1.90 21.27
N VAL A 214 -40.10 -2.38 21.74
CA VAL A 214 -41.13 -1.54 22.34
C VAL A 214 -40.87 -1.62 23.84
N ALA A 215 -40.50 -0.51 24.46
CA ALA A 215 -40.27 -0.43 25.90
C ALA A 215 -41.64 -0.43 26.62
N ALA A 216 -41.96 -1.53 27.29
CA ALA A 216 -43.05 -1.59 28.26
C ALA A 216 -42.48 -1.36 29.66
N ILE A 217 -42.96 -0.29 30.29
CA ILE A 217 -42.69 0.14 31.66
C ILE A 217 -43.45 -0.81 32.60
N LEU A 218 -42.75 -1.51 33.50
CA LEU A 218 -43.37 -2.11 34.68
C LEU A 218 -42.42 -1.96 35.88
N THR A 219 -42.83 -1.10 36.81
CA THR A 219 -42.36 -0.98 38.20
C THR A 219 -42.63 -2.27 38.98
N PRO A 220 -41.80 -2.61 39.98
CA PRO A 220 -42.25 -3.43 41.08
C PRO A 220 -42.38 -2.59 42.35
N SER A 221 -43.60 -2.63 42.87
CA SER A 221 -44.01 -2.23 44.20
C SER A 221 -43.66 -3.33 45.20
N ILE A 222 -43.58 -2.95 46.48
CA ILE A 222 -43.89 -3.74 47.69
C ILE A 222 -42.71 -4.33 48.50
N GLN A 223 -42.69 -3.83 49.74
CA GLN A 223 -42.02 -4.21 50.99
C GLN A 223 -42.53 -5.60 51.50
N PRO A 224 -42.00 -6.15 52.60
CA PRO A 224 -42.29 -5.62 53.95
C PRO A 224 -41.06 -5.12 54.72
#